data_AF-A0A0A0BMF3-F1
#
_entry.id   AF-A0A0A0BMF3-F1
#
_cell.length_a   1.000
_cell.length_b   1.000
_cell.length_c   1.000
_cell.angle_alpha   90.00
_cell.angle_beta   90.00
_cell.angle_gamma   90.00
#
_symmetry.space_group_name_H-M   'P 1'
#
loop_
_entity.id
_entity.type
_entity.pdbx_description
1 polymer ?
#
loop_
_entity_poly.entity_id
_entity_poly.type
_entity_poly.pdbx_seq_one_letter_code
_entity_poly.pdbx_strand_id
1 'polypeptide(L)'
;MTTLADRPRTTPARPAPRPAAQRPAAQRPAPQRRPAPAPAARRSPLANLPFVVKAGMVATWPVVALVVITVLSANPPKADANGEIPSAAPMLAGVTIVAVVATVLSAMWLARATGRAFAGLQHVAEGLATGDLTRRTGIDQRDEVGRVAAVLDAAVADLAGTLDHVVGSSQHVAENVERLTSGSARAGGDAAEASAQAGVVAAAAEQVSRNVQAVAAGAEQMGASIREIAQNATQAVKVAEQATAVAASTNETVSKLGTSSQEIGNV
;
A
#
# COMPACT_ATOMS: atom_id res chain seq x y z
N MET A 1 46.95 -41.63 -5.36
CA MET A 1 46.45 -40.77 -4.25
C MET A 1 46.33 -39.37 -4.81
N THR A 2 45.09 -38.91 -4.92
CA THR A 2 44.63 -37.89 -5.87
C THR A 2 44.79 -36.49 -5.27
N THR A 3 45.54 -35.64 -5.95
CA THR A 3 45.74 -34.22 -5.63
C THR A 3 44.45 -33.44 -5.95
N LEU A 4 43.77 -32.96 -4.92
CA LEU A 4 42.55 -32.17 -5.01
C LEU A 4 42.95 -30.69 -5.24
N ALA A 5 42.96 -30.27 -6.51
CA ALA A 5 43.18 -28.89 -6.90
C ALA A 5 41.92 -28.05 -6.66
N ASP A 6 42.03 -27.10 -5.73
CA ASP A 6 41.05 -26.06 -5.43
C ASP A 6 40.85 -25.16 -6.66
N ARG A 7 39.60 -25.04 -7.14
CA ARG A 7 39.24 -24.17 -8.25
C ARG A 7 38.52 -22.93 -7.70
N PRO A 8 38.91 -21.71 -8.09
CA PRO A 8 38.19 -20.50 -7.69
C PRO A 8 36.80 -20.46 -8.33
N ARG A 9 35.78 -20.18 -7.51
CA ARG A 9 34.40 -19.94 -7.94
C ARG A 9 34.35 -18.66 -8.79
N THR A 10 34.16 -18.81 -10.09
CA THR A 10 33.83 -17.70 -10.99
C THR A 10 32.35 -17.35 -10.81
N THR A 11 32.09 -16.17 -10.28
CA THR A 11 30.76 -15.55 -10.28
C THR A 11 30.30 -15.38 -11.73
N PRO A 12 29.08 -15.82 -12.13
CA PRO A 12 28.62 -15.58 -13.48
C PRO A 12 28.45 -14.07 -13.70
N ALA A 13 29.15 -13.55 -14.70
CA ALA A 13 29.05 -12.17 -15.13
C ALA A 13 27.60 -11.85 -15.54
N ARG A 14 27.08 -10.75 -14.99
CA ARG A 14 25.78 -10.17 -15.33
C ARG A 14 25.74 -9.88 -16.85
N PRO A 15 24.74 -10.34 -17.60
CA PRO A 15 24.69 -10.08 -19.03
C PRO A 15 24.57 -8.56 -19.27
N ALA A 16 25.39 -8.05 -20.19
CA ALA A 16 25.36 -6.66 -20.63
C ALA A 16 23.95 -6.28 -21.14
N PRO A 17 23.49 -5.04 -20.91
CA PRO A 17 22.23 -4.58 -21.46
C PRO A 17 22.28 -4.69 -22.99
N ARG A 18 21.31 -5.43 -23.56
CA ARG A 18 21.15 -5.53 -25.01
C ARG A 18 21.07 -4.13 -25.61
N PRO A 19 21.79 -3.83 -26.70
CA PRO A 19 21.59 -2.57 -27.41
C PRO A 19 20.11 -2.48 -27.79
N ALA A 20 19.49 -1.35 -27.45
CA ALA A 20 18.11 -1.06 -27.79
C ALA A 20 17.94 -1.28 -29.29
N ALA A 21 17.12 -2.28 -29.66
CA ALA A 21 16.71 -2.47 -31.02
C ALA A 21 16.12 -1.13 -31.49
N GLN A 22 16.78 -0.49 -32.46
CA GLN A 22 16.23 0.63 -33.18
C GLN A 22 14.93 0.14 -33.81
N ARG A 23 13.81 0.44 -33.16
CA ARG A 23 12.50 0.28 -33.75
C ARG A 23 12.52 1.11 -35.04
N PRO A 24 12.17 0.54 -36.20
CA PRO A 24 12.02 1.34 -37.41
C PRO A 24 11.09 2.51 -37.08
N ALA A 25 11.52 3.71 -37.45
CA ALA A 25 10.77 4.93 -37.24
C ALA A 25 9.33 4.68 -37.66
N ALA A 26 8.41 4.68 -36.68
CA ALA A 26 6.99 4.62 -36.96
C ALA A 26 6.70 5.78 -37.91
N GLN A 27 6.41 5.46 -39.17
CA GLN A 27 5.90 6.42 -40.13
C GLN A 27 4.72 7.10 -39.46
N ARG A 28 4.89 8.38 -39.11
CA ARG A 28 3.79 9.20 -38.64
C ARG A 28 2.71 9.10 -39.72
N PRO A 29 1.50 8.59 -39.42
CA PRO A 29 0.43 8.64 -40.39
C PRO A 29 0.26 10.11 -40.80
N ALA A 30 0.20 10.35 -42.11
CA ALA A 30 -0.08 11.68 -42.66
C ALA A 30 -1.30 12.28 -41.93
N PRO A 31 -1.33 13.59 -41.69
CA PRO A 31 -2.49 14.22 -41.06
C PRO A 31 -3.73 13.89 -41.89
N GLN A 32 -4.57 12.99 -41.39
CA GLN A 32 -5.85 12.68 -42.01
C GLN A 32 -6.61 14.01 -42.03
N ARG A 33 -6.83 14.56 -43.23
CA ARG A 33 -7.73 15.70 -43.41
C ARG A 33 -9.05 15.26 -42.81
N ARG A 34 -9.42 15.85 -41.67
CA ARG A 34 -10.73 15.63 -41.06
C ARG A 34 -11.76 15.86 -42.17
N PRO A 35 -12.68 14.91 -42.43
CA PRO A 35 -13.80 15.20 -43.32
C PRO A 35 -14.47 16.48 -42.81
N ALA A 36 -14.81 17.38 -43.73
CA ALA A 36 -15.51 18.61 -43.38
C ALA A 36 -16.70 18.26 -42.48
N PRO A 37 -16.98 19.03 -41.41
CA PRO A 37 -18.13 18.77 -40.57
C PRO A 37 -19.37 18.72 -41.47
N ALA A 38 -20.08 17.60 -41.43
CA ALA A 38 -21.33 17.43 -42.17
C ALA A 38 -22.23 18.64 -41.87
N PRO A 39 -22.94 19.20 -42.87
CA PRO A 39 -23.85 20.30 -42.64
C PRO A 39 -24.80 19.91 -41.52
N ALA A 40 -24.90 20.77 -40.50
CA ALA A 40 -25.69 20.52 -39.30
C ALA A 40 -27.10 20.07 -39.74
N ALA A 41 -27.38 18.77 -39.57
CA ALA A 41 -28.70 18.23 -39.86
C ALA A 41 -29.69 19.07 -39.07
N ARG A 42 -30.61 19.73 -39.79
CA ARG A 42 -31.62 20.63 -39.26
C ARG A 42 -32.47 19.81 -38.28
N ARG A 43 -32.06 19.77 -37.01
CA ARG A 43 -32.76 19.01 -35.96
C ARG A 43 -34.18 19.53 -35.96
N SER A 44 -35.14 18.65 -36.23
CA SER A 44 -36.54 19.04 -36.22
C SER A 44 -36.88 19.63 -34.85
N PRO A 45 -37.69 20.69 -34.77
CA PRO A 45 -38.04 21.33 -33.50
C PRO A 45 -38.73 20.37 -32.52
N LEU A 46 -39.27 19.26 -33.04
CA LEU A 46 -39.87 18.17 -32.26
C LEU A 46 -38.83 17.31 -31.51
N ALA A 47 -37.55 17.34 -31.89
CA ALA A 47 -36.51 16.51 -31.29
C ALA A 47 -36.18 16.90 -29.83
N ASN A 48 -36.37 18.17 -29.46
CA ASN A 48 -36.08 18.67 -28.10
C ASN A 48 -37.29 18.61 -27.16
N LEU A 49 -38.44 18.13 -27.62
CA LEU A 49 -39.59 17.94 -26.74
C LEU A 49 -39.27 16.85 -25.70
N PRO A 50 -39.73 17.03 -24.44
CA PRO A 50 -39.64 15.99 -23.42
C PRO A 50 -40.20 14.68 -23.97
N PHE A 51 -39.56 13.54 -23.67
CA PHE A 51 -40.03 12.21 -24.09
C PHE A 51 -41.52 12.02 -23.82
N VAL A 52 -41.95 12.54 -22.68
CA VAL A 52 -43.32 12.64 -22.23
C VAL A 52 -44.28 13.30 -23.23
N VAL A 53 -43.89 14.41 -23.84
CA VAL A 53 -44.71 15.12 -24.83
C VAL A 53 -44.76 14.35 -26.15
N LYS A 54 -43.66 13.71 -26.54
CA LYS A 54 -43.61 12.85 -27.74
C LYS A 54 -44.47 11.60 -27.57
N ALA A 55 -44.34 10.91 -26.44
CA ALA A 55 -45.12 9.73 -26.11
C ALA A 55 -46.61 10.07 -25.99
N GLY A 56 -46.94 11.20 -25.33
CA GLY A 56 -48.30 11.72 -25.28
C GLY A 56 -48.87 12.00 -26.67
N MET A 57 -48.13 12.70 -27.52
CA MET A 57 -48.55 13.00 -28.89
C MET A 57 -48.84 11.72 -29.69
N VAL A 58 -47.95 10.72 -29.63
CA VAL A 58 -48.13 9.42 -30.31
C VAL A 58 -49.31 8.63 -29.73
N ALA A 59 -49.48 8.61 -28.41
CA ALA A 59 -50.56 7.88 -27.75
C ALA A 59 -51.94 8.53 -27.98
N THR A 60 -52.00 9.87 -28.09
CA THR A 60 -53.26 10.59 -28.34
C THR A 60 -53.65 10.61 -29.82
N TRP A 61 -52.70 10.43 -30.74
CA TRP A 61 -52.95 10.47 -32.18
C TRP A 61 -54.03 9.50 -32.68
N PRO A 62 -54.04 8.20 -32.29
CA PRO A 62 -55.08 7.27 -32.73
C PRO A 62 -56.45 7.60 -32.13
N VAL A 63 -56.51 8.15 -30.91
CA VAL A 63 -57.79 8.55 -30.28
C VAL A 63 -58.38 9.77 -31.01
N VAL A 64 -57.54 10.75 -31.35
CA VAL A 64 -57.96 11.90 -32.15
C VAL A 64 -58.40 11.45 -33.54
N ALA A 65 -57.66 10.56 -34.20
CA ALA A 65 -58.05 10.01 -35.49
C ALA A 65 -59.38 9.25 -35.43
N LEU A 66 -59.59 8.43 -34.39
CA LEU A 66 -60.84 7.70 -34.18
C LEU A 66 -62.03 8.64 -33.92
N VAL A 67 -61.84 9.67 -33.10
CA VAL A 67 -62.84 10.71 -32.86
C VAL A 67 -63.18 11.44 -34.16
N VAL A 68 -62.19 11.87 -34.93
CA VAL A 68 -62.41 12.53 -36.21
C VAL A 68 -63.15 11.62 -37.18
N ILE A 69 -62.76 10.34 -37.29
CA ILE A 69 -63.45 9.35 -38.14
C ILE A 69 -64.91 9.17 -37.69
N THR A 70 -65.17 9.14 -36.38
CA THR A 70 -66.52 8.98 -35.82
C THR A 70 -67.38 10.21 -36.08
N VAL A 71 -66.81 11.41 -36.00
CA VAL A 71 -67.50 12.68 -36.32
C VAL A 71 -67.74 12.80 -37.82
N LEU A 72 -66.80 12.36 -38.66
CA LEU A 72 -66.93 12.43 -40.11
C LEU A 72 -67.87 11.35 -40.69
N SER A 73 -67.99 10.20 -40.00
CA SER A 73 -68.93 9.14 -40.37
C SER A 73 -70.35 9.36 -39.83
N ALA A 74 -70.52 10.31 -38.90
CA ALA A 74 -71.82 10.81 -38.49
C ALA A 74 -72.44 11.60 -39.65
N ASN A 75 -73.28 10.93 -40.44
CA ASN A 75 -74.10 11.59 -41.46
C ASN A 75 -74.93 12.71 -40.80
N PRO A 76 -74.98 13.93 -41.37
CA PRO A 76 -75.92 14.93 -40.88
C PRO A 76 -77.34 14.36 -41.00
N PRO A 77 -78.20 14.50 -39.97
CA PRO A 77 -79.57 14.03 -40.06
C PRO A 77 -80.21 14.70 -41.28
N LYS A 78 -80.70 13.89 -42.23
CA LYS A 78 -81.52 14.42 -43.32
C LYS A 78 -82.75 15.04 -42.67
N ALA A 79 -83.02 16.31 -42.97
CA ALA A 79 -84.21 16.96 -42.48
C ALA A 79 -85.43 16.23 -43.03
N ASP A 80 -86.21 15.60 -42.16
CA ASP A 80 -87.56 15.20 -42.51
C ASP A 80 -88.38 16.47 -42.81
N ALA A 81 -89.35 16.38 -43.72
CA ALA A 81 -90.09 17.52 -44.28
C ALA A 81 -90.85 18.41 -43.26
N ASN A 82 -90.77 18.12 -41.96
CA ASN A 82 -91.43 18.83 -40.86
C ASN A 82 -90.47 19.64 -39.96
N GLY A 83 -89.16 19.72 -40.26
CA GLY A 83 -88.24 20.65 -39.57
C GLY A 83 -87.86 20.30 -38.13
N GLU A 84 -88.19 19.10 -37.64
CA GLU A 84 -87.72 18.62 -36.34
C GLU A 84 -86.28 18.11 -36.44
N ILE A 85 -85.33 18.84 -35.85
CA ILE A 85 -83.95 18.37 -35.69
C ILE A 85 -83.98 17.25 -34.63
N PRO A 86 -83.58 16.00 -34.94
CA PRO A 86 -83.57 14.94 -33.94
C PRO A 86 -82.62 15.31 -32.79
N SER A 87 -83.12 15.24 -31.56
CA SER A 87 -82.48 15.65 -30.30
C SER A 87 -81.21 14.87 -29.93
N ALA A 88 -80.75 13.93 -30.76
CA ALA A 88 -79.57 13.09 -30.55
C ALA A 88 -78.23 13.80 -30.88
N ALA A 89 -78.24 14.84 -31.73
CA ALA A 89 -77.02 15.54 -32.16
C ALA A 89 -76.21 16.21 -31.02
N PRO A 90 -76.82 16.96 -30.06
CA PRO A 90 -76.06 17.56 -28.96
C PRO A 90 -75.48 16.54 -27.97
N MET A 91 -76.13 15.38 -27.81
CA MET A 91 -75.63 14.30 -26.95
C MET A 91 -74.35 13.68 -27.50
N LEU A 92 -74.29 13.42 -28.81
CA LEU A 92 -73.08 12.88 -29.46
C LEU A 92 -71.90 13.85 -29.37
N ALA A 93 -72.13 15.15 -29.60
CA ALA A 93 -71.10 16.17 -29.46
C ALA A 93 -70.57 16.25 -28.01
N GLY A 94 -71.46 16.19 -27.01
CA GLY A 94 -71.08 16.19 -25.60
C GLY A 94 -70.17 15.01 -25.22
N VAL A 95 -70.53 13.78 -25.62
CA VAL A 95 -69.72 12.58 -25.35
C VAL A 95 -68.33 12.69 -25.97
N THR A 96 -68.25 13.24 -27.18
CA THR A 96 -66.99 13.40 -27.90
C THR A 96 -66.05 14.38 -27.19
N ILE A 97 -66.58 15.50 -26.70
CA ILE A 97 -65.81 16.49 -25.93
C ILE A 97 -65.30 15.88 -24.63
N VAL A 98 -66.14 15.15 -23.89
CA VAL A 98 -65.74 14.48 -22.65
C VAL A 98 -64.65 13.44 -22.90
N ALA A 99 -64.75 12.65 -23.97
CA ALA A 99 -63.73 11.67 -24.33
C ALA A 99 -62.38 12.32 -24.67
N VAL A 100 -62.40 13.43 -25.41
CA VAL A 100 -61.18 14.21 -25.71
C VAL A 100 -60.57 14.79 -24.43
N VAL A 101 -61.38 15.39 -23.55
CA VAL A 101 -60.91 15.95 -22.27
C VAL A 101 -60.32 14.85 -21.38
N ALA A 102 -61.00 13.71 -21.24
CA ALA A 102 -60.52 12.58 -20.45
C ALA A 102 -59.20 12.03 -20.99
N THR A 103 -59.04 11.97 -22.31
CA THR A 103 -57.79 11.53 -22.97
C THR A 103 -56.65 12.50 -22.69
N VAL A 104 -56.88 13.81 -22.83
CA VAL A 104 -55.88 14.85 -22.55
C VAL A 104 -55.47 14.84 -21.09
N LEU A 105 -56.44 14.73 -20.16
CA LEU A 105 -56.17 14.66 -18.73
C LEU A 105 -55.38 13.40 -18.35
N SER A 106 -55.76 12.24 -18.88
CA SER A 106 -55.05 10.97 -18.64
C SER A 106 -53.63 11.00 -19.20
N ALA A 107 -53.46 11.52 -20.42
CA ALA A 107 -52.14 11.71 -21.03
C ALA A 107 -51.28 12.67 -20.21
N MET A 108 -51.82 13.80 -19.75
CA MET A 108 -51.11 14.76 -18.89
C MET A 108 -50.76 14.19 -17.51
N TRP A 109 -51.61 13.31 -16.96
CA TRP A 109 -51.36 12.66 -15.69
C TRP A 109 -50.21 11.64 -15.80
N LEU A 110 -50.27 10.73 -16.77
CA LEU A 110 -49.23 9.72 -17.02
C LEU A 110 -47.89 10.41 -17.37
N ALA A 111 -47.96 11.43 -18.23
CA ALA A 111 -46.85 12.27 -18.59
C ALA A 111 -46.09 12.84 -17.38
N ARG A 112 -46.83 13.43 -16.44
CA ARG A 112 -46.25 14.01 -15.24
C ARG A 112 -45.76 12.95 -14.25
N ALA A 113 -46.46 11.82 -14.13
CA ALA A 113 -46.06 10.73 -13.25
C ALA A 113 -44.71 10.13 -13.69
N THR A 114 -44.60 9.74 -14.96
CA THR A 114 -43.38 9.14 -15.52
C THR A 114 -42.23 10.15 -15.58
N GLY A 115 -42.50 11.39 -15.97
CA GLY A 115 -41.49 12.45 -16.03
C GLY A 115 -40.84 12.73 -14.67
N ARG A 116 -41.63 12.74 -13.59
CA ARG A 116 -41.09 12.91 -12.22
C ARG A 116 -40.19 11.74 -11.81
N ALA A 117 -40.59 10.51 -12.12
CA ALA A 117 -39.83 9.32 -11.75
C ALA A 117 -38.47 9.26 -12.47
N PHE A 118 -38.42 9.54 -13.78
CA PHE A 118 -37.14 9.62 -14.50
C PHE A 118 -36.25 10.77 -14.04
N ALA A 119 -36.83 11.92 -13.67
CA ALA A 119 -36.06 13.03 -13.11
C ALA A 119 -35.38 12.64 -11.78
N GLY A 120 -36.06 11.86 -10.93
CA GLY A 120 -35.47 11.33 -9.69
C GLY A 120 -34.31 10.36 -9.95
N LEU A 121 -34.47 9.41 -10.88
CA LEU A 121 -33.40 8.50 -11.30
C LEU A 121 -32.20 9.27 -11.88
N GLN A 122 -32.47 10.24 -12.75
CA GLN A 122 -31.45 11.10 -13.35
C GLN A 122 -30.70 11.90 -12.27
N HIS A 123 -31.40 12.46 -11.28
CA HIS A 123 -30.79 13.24 -10.21
C HIS A 123 -29.77 12.44 -9.36
N VAL A 124 -30.09 11.17 -9.09
CA VAL A 124 -29.18 10.25 -8.39
C VAL A 124 -28.04 9.82 -9.30
N ALA A 125 -28.31 9.50 -10.57
CA ALA A 125 -27.27 9.11 -11.54
C ALA A 125 -26.27 10.26 -11.80
N GLU A 126 -26.73 11.50 -11.89
CA GLU A 126 -25.89 12.70 -11.99
C GLU A 126 -25.09 12.93 -10.70
N GLY A 127 -25.72 12.68 -9.54
CA GLY A 127 -25.01 12.66 -8.24
C GLY A 127 -23.87 11.66 -8.25
N LEU A 128 -24.16 10.41 -8.61
CA LEU A 128 -23.17 9.34 -8.73
C LEU A 128 -22.06 9.70 -9.73
N ALA A 129 -22.38 10.29 -10.88
CA ALA A 129 -21.40 10.75 -11.86
C ALA A 129 -20.49 11.87 -11.34
N THR A 130 -20.96 12.66 -10.37
CA THR A 130 -20.19 13.71 -9.69
C THR A 130 -19.57 13.26 -8.36
N GLY A 131 -19.76 11.99 -7.97
CA GLY A 131 -19.25 11.42 -6.73
C GLY A 131 -20.12 11.71 -5.49
N ASP A 132 -21.29 12.32 -5.65
CA ASP A 132 -22.25 12.55 -4.59
C ASP A 132 -23.10 11.28 -4.33
N LEU A 133 -22.66 10.49 -3.36
CA LEU A 133 -23.33 9.25 -2.93
C LEU A 133 -24.38 9.47 -1.84
N THR A 134 -24.70 10.71 -1.51
CA THR A 134 -25.70 11.05 -0.48
C THR A 134 -27.12 11.12 -1.03
N ARG A 135 -27.25 11.27 -2.36
CA ARG A 135 -28.55 11.38 -3.03
C ARG A 135 -29.30 10.07 -3.04
N ARG A 136 -30.63 10.16 -2.94
CA ARG A 136 -31.56 9.04 -3.03
C ARG A 136 -32.71 9.38 -3.96
N THR A 137 -33.29 8.37 -4.58
CA THR A 137 -34.36 8.58 -5.59
C THR A 137 -35.67 9.04 -4.96
N GLY A 138 -35.98 8.55 -3.75
CA GLY A 138 -37.23 8.87 -3.03
C GLY A 138 -38.50 8.35 -3.71
N ILE A 139 -38.37 7.40 -4.65
CA ILE A 139 -39.50 6.89 -5.45
C ILE A 139 -40.15 5.70 -4.71
N ASP A 140 -41.39 5.88 -4.25
CA ASP A 140 -42.22 4.82 -3.65
C ASP A 140 -43.29 4.32 -4.65
N GLN A 141 -42.84 3.78 -5.78
CA GLN A 141 -43.72 3.10 -6.75
C GLN A 141 -43.52 1.58 -6.69
N ARG A 142 -44.59 0.82 -6.94
CA ARG A 142 -44.57 -0.65 -6.93
C ARG A 142 -44.44 -1.27 -8.33
N ASP A 143 -44.00 -0.46 -9.29
CA ASP A 143 -43.81 -0.86 -10.68
C ASP A 143 -42.33 -1.11 -11.01
N GLU A 144 -42.03 -1.31 -12.29
CA GLU A 144 -40.67 -1.48 -12.79
C GLU A 144 -39.78 -0.28 -12.45
N VAL A 145 -40.32 0.93 -12.44
CA VAL A 145 -39.57 2.16 -12.17
C VAL A 145 -39.15 2.21 -10.70
N GLY A 146 -40.06 1.88 -9.79
CA GLY A 146 -39.73 1.76 -8.37
C GLY A 146 -38.69 0.68 -8.07
N ARG A 147 -38.73 -0.46 -8.78
CA ARG A 147 -37.72 -1.51 -8.66
C ARG A 147 -36.34 -1.06 -9.13
N VAL A 148 -36.25 -0.34 -10.26
CA VAL A 148 -34.98 0.24 -10.73
C VAL A 148 -34.46 1.29 -9.76
N ALA A 149 -35.34 2.12 -9.21
CA ALA A 149 -35.01 3.13 -8.22
C ALA A 149 -34.41 2.51 -6.94
N ALA A 150 -35.04 1.46 -6.40
CA ALA A 150 -34.55 0.74 -5.24
C ALA A 150 -33.17 0.09 -5.48
N VAL A 151 -32.95 -0.51 -6.64
CA VAL A 151 -31.64 -1.10 -7.01
C VAL A 151 -30.56 -0.02 -7.12
N LEU A 152 -30.89 1.14 -7.73
CA LEU A 152 -29.96 2.26 -7.83
C LEU A 152 -29.59 2.81 -6.44
N ASP A 153 -30.57 3.02 -5.55
CA ASP A 153 -30.32 3.49 -4.19
C ASP A 153 -29.48 2.49 -3.38
N ALA A 154 -29.73 1.20 -3.53
CA ALA A 154 -28.93 0.14 -2.91
C ALA A 154 -27.49 0.13 -3.43
N ALA A 155 -27.29 0.27 -4.75
CA ALA A 155 -25.96 0.32 -5.34
C ALA A 155 -25.16 1.56 -4.89
N VAL A 156 -25.81 2.73 -4.78
CA VAL A 156 -25.17 3.94 -4.24
C VAL A 156 -24.80 3.76 -2.77
N ALA A 157 -25.67 3.14 -1.97
CA ALA A 157 -25.39 2.86 -0.57
C ALA A 157 -24.21 1.88 -0.39
N ASP A 158 -24.15 0.82 -1.19
CA ASP A 158 -23.05 -0.15 -1.17
C ASP A 158 -21.71 0.49 -1.59
N LEU A 159 -21.72 1.33 -2.63
CA LEU A 159 -20.55 2.09 -3.04
C LEU A 159 -20.10 3.07 -1.94
N ALA A 160 -21.04 3.73 -1.27
CA ALA A 160 -20.73 4.63 -0.15
C ALA A 160 -20.09 3.88 1.01
N GLY A 161 -20.63 2.71 1.38
CA GLY A 161 -20.04 1.86 2.42
C GLY A 161 -18.65 1.36 2.03
N THR A 162 -18.44 0.98 0.77
CA THR A 162 -17.12 0.58 0.27
C THR A 162 -16.09 1.71 0.37
N LEU A 163 -16.47 2.94 0.00
CA LEU A 163 -15.59 4.10 0.14
C LEU A 163 -15.29 4.45 1.61
N ASP A 164 -16.27 4.31 2.50
CA ASP A 164 -16.08 4.49 3.94
C ASP A 164 -15.04 3.48 4.48
N HIS A 165 -15.15 2.21 4.09
CA HIS A 165 -14.13 1.19 4.40
C HIS A 165 -12.74 1.54 3.84
N VAL A 166 -12.66 2.10 2.63
CA VAL A 166 -11.38 2.54 2.04
C VAL A 166 -10.78 3.71 2.83
N VAL A 167 -11.61 4.67 3.26
CA VAL A 167 -11.17 5.80 4.10
C VAL A 167 -10.66 5.29 5.45
N GLY A 168 -11.41 4.42 6.13
CA GLY A 168 -10.98 3.82 7.40
C GLY A 168 -9.69 3.01 7.25
N SER A 169 -9.56 2.21 6.19
CA SER A 169 -8.33 1.47 5.89
C SER A 169 -7.13 2.40 5.65
N SER A 170 -7.35 3.51 4.92
CA SER A 170 -6.30 4.50 4.67
C SER A 170 -5.85 5.22 5.95
N GLN A 171 -6.77 5.49 6.87
CA GLN A 171 -6.45 6.03 8.20
C GLN A 171 -5.60 5.05 9.00
N HIS A 172 -5.98 3.77 9.05
CA HIS A 172 -5.17 2.73 9.70
C HIS A 172 -3.78 2.58 9.06
N VAL A 173 -3.66 2.70 7.74
CA VAL A 173 -2.35 2.72 7.07
C VAL A 173 -1.53 3.93 7.52
N ALA A 174 -2.12 5.12 7.59
CA ALA A 174 -1.43 6.33 8.06
C ALA A 174 -0.93 6.17 9.52
N GLU A 175 -1.79 5.69 10.42
CA GLU A 175 -1.42 5.39 11.81
C GLU A 175 -0.27 4.38 11.90
N ASN A 176 -0.31 3.32 11.07
CA ASN A 176 0.75 2.31 11.03
C ASN A 176 2.08 2.90 10.50
N VAL A 177 2.02 3.80 9.53
CA VAL A 177 3.22 4.49 9.02
C VAL A 177 3.83 5.38 10.10
N GLU A 178 3.03 6.15 10.84
CA GLU A 178 3.54 6.96 11.96
C GLU A 178 4.19 6.09 13.05
N ARG A 179 3.56 4.97 13.40
CA ARG A 179 4.13 3.99 14.33
C ARG A 179 5.44 3.41 13.80
N LEU A 180 5.52 3.07 12.52
CA LEU A 180 6.73 2.56 11.89
C LEU A 180 7.85 3.61 11.91
N THR A 181 7.57 4.86 11.54
CA THR A 181 8.54 5.96 11.61
C THR A 181 9.07 6.15 13.04
N SER A 182 8.19 6.13 14.05
CA SER A 182 8.61 6.20 15.45
C SER A 182 9.48 5.02 15.88
N GLY A 183 9.18 3.82 15.37
CA GLY A 183 9.93 2.60 15.65
C GLY A 183 11.30 2.62 14.99
N SER A 184 11.39 3.05 13.74
CA SER A 184 12.65 3.22 13.02
C SER A 184 13.56 4.26 13.66
N ALA A 185 13.00 5.38 14.14
CA ALA A 185 13.77 6.39 14.86
C ALA A 185 14.38 5.83 16.17
N ARG A 186 13.58 5.06 16.94
CA ARG A 186 14.07 4.37 18.14
C ARG A 186 15.15 3.34 17.83
N ALA A 187 14.93 2.49 16.84
CA ALA A 187 15.93 1.51 16.40
C ALA A 187 17.24 2.17 15.95
N GLY A 188 17.16 3.34 15.32
CA GLY A 188 18.34 4.14 14.98
C GLY A 188 19.10 4.65 16.22
N GLY A 189 18.37 5.08 17.25
CA GLY A 189 18.93 5.45 18.55
C GLY A 189 19.61 4.27 19.25
N ASP A 190 18.91 3.13 19.35
CA ASP A 190 19.42 1.90 19.98
C ASP A 190 20.69 1.39 19.27
N ALA A 191 20.73 1.48 17.94
CA ALA A 191 21.90 1.10 17.16
C ALA A 191 23.10 2.04 17.41
N ALA A 192 22.86 3.35 17.56
CA ALA A 192 23.90 4.32 17.89
C ALA A 192 24.46 4.07 19.31
N GLU A 193 23.60 3.76 20.27
CA GLU A 193 24.00 3.40 21.64
C GLU A 193 24.81 2.10 21.68
N ALA A 194 24.34 1.06 20.98
CA ALA A 194 25.08 -0.20 20.86
C ALA A 194 26.46 -0.01 20.23
N SER A 195 26.58 0.87 19.22
CA SER A 195 27.86 1.21 18.60
C SER A 195 28.79 1.94 19.58
N ALA A 196 28.26 2.88 20.36
CA ALA A 196 29.03 3.57 21.40
C ALA A 196 29.53 2.58 22.47
N GLN A 197 28.67 1.67 22.93
CA GLN A 197 29.02 0.64 23.90
C GLN A 197 30.07 -0.33 23.36
N ALA A 198 29.97 -0.74 22.09
CA ALA A 198 31.01 -1.54 21.44
C ALA A 198 32.37 -0.81 21.42
N GLY A 199 32.37 0.51 21.21
CA GLY A 199 33.57 1.34 21.31
C GLY A 199 34.19 1.33 22.72
N VAL A 200 33.36 1.44 23.76
CA VAL A 200 33.82 1.34 25.17
C VAL A 200 34.43 -0.04 25.45
N VAL A 201 33.79 -1.12 24.99
CA VAL A 201 34.29 -2.49 25.16
C VAL A 201 35.62 -2.69 24.44
N ALA A 202 35.76 -2.18 23.20
CA ALA A 202 37.00 -2.25 22.46
C ALA A 202 38.16 -1.53 23.20
N ALA A 203 37.91 -0.32 23.71
CA ALA A 203 38.89 0.41 24.50
C ALA A 203 39.28 -0.34 25.79
N ALA A 204 38.32 -0.97 26.47
CA ALA A 204 38.58 -1.80 27.64
C ALA A 204 39.42 -3.04 27.30
N ALA A 205 39.13 -3.70 26.16
CA ALA A 205 39.89 -4.85 25.68
C ALA A 205 41.35 -4.48 25.33
N GLU A 206 41.57 -3.31 24.72
CA GLU A 206 42.93 -2.80 24.48
C GLU A 206 43.70 -2.57 25.79
N GLN A 207 43.04 -2.01 26.80
CA GLN A 207 43.65 -1.81 28.12
C GLN A 207 44.01 -3.15 28.78
N VAL A 208 43.13 -4.15 28.72
CA VAL A 208 43.42 -5.49 29.24
C VAL A 208 44.60 -6.12 28.50
N SER A 209 44.66 -5.99 27.17
CA SER A 209 45.80 -6.50 26.38
C SER A 209 47.12 -5.88 26.80
N ARG A 210 47.17 -4.55 27.02
CA ARG A 210 48.36 -3.86 27.55
C ARG A 210 48.75 -4.38 28.94
N ASN A 211 47.78 -4.60 29.81
CA ASN A 211 48.03 -5.16 31.14
C ASN A 211 48.61 -6.58 31.07
N VAL A 212 48.08 -7.43 30.19
CA VAL A 212 48.60 -8.79 29.96
C VAL A 212 50.03 -8.75 29.45
N GLN A 213 50.37 -7.84 28.52
CA GLN A 213 51.74 -7.65 28.05
C GLN A 213 52.69 -7.22 29.19
N ALA A 214 52.24 -6.30 30.04
CA ALA A 214 53.02 -5.88 31.21
C ALA A 214 53.25 -7.03 32.20
N VAL A 215 52.23 -7.86 32.45
CA VAL A 215 52.35 -9.06 33.29
C VAL A 215 53.31 -10.07 32.67
N ALA A 216 53.24 -10.31 31.36
CA ALA A 216 54.17 -11.20 30.65
C ALA A 216 55.62 -10.73 30.77
N ALA A 217 55.88 -9.43 30.55
CA ALA A 217 57.21 -8.86 30.75
C ALA A 217 57.69 -8.99 32.21
N GLY A 218 56.81 -8.78 33.18
CA GLY A 218 57.11 -9.01 34.60
C GLY A 218 57.46 -10.46 34.91
N ALA A 219 56.76 -11.42 34.30
CA ALA A 219 57.04 -12.84 34.44
C ALA A 219 58.39 -13.24 33.81
N GLU A 220 58.74 -12.67 32.64
CA GLU A 220 60.06 -12.87 32.01
C GLU A 220 61.20 -12.35 32.89
N GLN A 221 61.03 -11.14 33.46
CA GLN A 221 62.00 -10.55 34.39
C GLN A 221 62.15 -11.42 35.65
N MET A 222 61.03 -11.86 36.23
CA MET A 222 61.04 -12.76 37.38
C MET A 222 61.72 -14.10 37.06
N GLY A 223 61.51 -14.66 35.86
CA GLY A 223 62.20 -15.85 35.39
C GLY A 223 63.71 -15.64 35.17
N ALA A 224 64.15 -14.43 34.82
CA ALA A 224 65.58 -14.09 34.81
C ALA A 224 66.16 -14.01 36.23
N SER A 225 65.48 -13.34 37.16
CA SER A 225 65.90 -13.26 38.57
C SER A 225 65.99 -14.64 39.23
N ILE A 226 65.05 -15.56 38.95
CA ILE A 226 65.11 -16.94 39.47
C ILE A 226 66.36 -17.67 38.96
N ARG A 227 66.72 -17.52 37.68
CA ARG A 227 67.95 -18.11 37.12
C ARG A 227 69.21 -17.55 37.77
N GLU A 228 69.24 -16.23 38.01
CA GLU A 228 70.34 -15.57 38.70
C GLU A 228 70.46 -16.03 40.16
N ILE A 229 69.35 -16.15 40.89
CA ILE A 229 69.31 -16.70 42.25
C ILE A 229 69.86 -18.12 42.27
N ALA A 230 69.44 -18.98 41.33
CA ALA A 230 69.93 -20.36 41.24
C ALA A 230 71.44 -20.43 40.95
N GLN A 231 71.95 -19.56 40.08
CA GLN A 231 73.38 -19.44 39.81
C GLN A 231 74.17 -18.98 41.05
N ASN A 232 73.69 -17.94 41.72
CA ASN A 232 74.30 -17.43 42.95
C ASN A 232 74.29 -18.47 44.08
N ALA A 233 73.20 -19.22 44.25
CA ALA A 233 73.12 -20.31 45.21
C ALA A 233 74.14 -21.43 44.88
N THR A 234 74.27 -21.81 43.61
CA THR A 234 75.27 -22.81 43.17
C THR A 234 76.69 -22.32 43.45
N GLN A 235 76.96 -21.03 43.21
CA GLN A 235 78.26 -20.43 43.52
C GLN A 235 78.53 -20.42 45.04
N ALA A 236 77.52 -20.10 45.85
CA ALA A 236 77.63 -20.13 47.31
C ALA A 236 77.94 -21.54 47.84
N VAL A 237 77.31 -22.58 47.27
CA VAL A 237 77.62 -23.99 47.59
C VAL A 237 79.08 -24.31 47.30
N LYS A 238 79.62 -23.93 46.13
CA LYS A 238 81.04 -24.15 45.80
C LYS A 238 82.00 -23.45 46.79
N VAL A 239 81.66 -22.23 47.19
CA VAL A 239 82.46 -21.48 48.19
C VAL A 239 82.40 -22.18 49.55
N ALA A 240 81.23 -22.67 49.97
CA ALA A 240 81.09 -23.42 51.21
C ALA A 240 81.89 -24.74 51.18
N GLU A 241 81.88 -25.46 50.05
CA GLU A 241 82.71 -26.66 49.85
C GLU A 241 84.21 -26.35 49.96
N GLN A 242 84.67 -25.28 49.30
CA GLN A 242 86.06 -24.82 49.42
C GLN A 242 86.43 -24.44 50.85
N ALA A 243 85.59 -23.68 51.55
CA ALA A 243 85.82 -23.28 52.94
C ALA A 243 85.93 -24.50 53.86
N THR A 244 85.06 -25.50 53.66
CA THR A 244 85.09 -26.76 54.42
C THR A 244 86.38 -27.55 54.16
N ALA A 245 86.84 -27.60 52.91
CA ALA A 245 88.11 -28.23 52.55
C ALA A 245 89.32 -27.51 53.19
N VAL A 246 89.33 -26.17 53.19
CA VAL A 246 90.37 -25.37 53.85
C VAL A 246 90.36 -25.59 55.36
N ALA A 247 89.19 -25.61 55.99
CA ALA A 247 89.06 -25.91 57.42
C ALA A 247 89.58 -27.31 57.76
N ALA A 248 89.28 -28.33 56.94
CA ALA A 248 89.78 -29.68 57.11
C ALA A 248 91.31 -29.77 57.03
N SER A 249 91.91 -29.12 56.02
CA SER A 249 93.38 -29.04 55.88
C SER A 249 94.05 -28.28 57.03
N THR A 250 93.40 -27.24 57.54
CA THR A 250 93.87 -26.50 58.72
C THR A 250 93.83 -27.39 59.96
N ASN A 251 92.76 -28.15 60.16
CA ASN A 251 92.63 -29.09 61.28
C ASN A 251 93.72 -30.19 61.23
N GLU A 252 94.04 -30.70 60.04
CA GLU A 252 95.15 -31.64 59.85
C GLU A 252 96.50 -31.02 60.26
N THR A 253 96.73 -29.76 59.87
CA THR A 253 97.96 -29.03 60.20
C THR A 253 98.08 -28.76 61.70
N VAL A 254 97.00 -28.31 62.35
CA VAL A 254 96.94 -28.13 63.80
C VAL A 254 97.16 -29.45 64.54
N SER A 255 96.58 -30.55 64.04
CA SER A 255 96.81 -31.89 64.60
C SER A 255 98.29 -32.28 64.53
N LYS A 256 98.95 -32.09 63.38
CA LYS A 256 100.41 -32.34 63.23
C LYS A 256 101.22 -31.48 64.19
N LEU A 257 100.89 -30.20 64.32
CA LEU A 257 101.53 -29.27 65.25
C LEU A 257 101.36 -29.74 66.72
N GLY A 258 100.18 -30.26 67.06
CA GLY A 258 99.87 -30.81 68.37
C GLY A 258 100.72 -32.03 68.70
N THR A 259 100.85 -32.98 67.76
CA THR A 259 101.73 -34.15 67.90
C THR A 259 103.19 -33.72 68.10
N SER A 260 103.72 -32.82 67.25
CA SER A 260 105.09 -32.34 67.39
C SER A 260 105.32 -31.57 68.70
N SER A 261 104.33 -30.81 69.19
CA SER A 261 104.42 -30.12 70.48
C SER A 261 104.44 -31.11 71.66
N GLN A 262 103.72 -32.22 71.58
CA GLN A 262 103.79 -33.32 72.56
C GLN A 262 105.15 -34.01 72.56
N GLU A 263 105.75 -34.25 71.39
CA GLU A 263 107.10 -34.82 71.28
C GLU A 263 108.16 -33.90 71.91
N ILE A 264 108.06 -32.58 71.69
CA ILE A 264 108.95 -31.58 72.33
C ILE A 264 108.72 -31.48 73.85
N GLY A 265 107.50 -31.72 74.34
CA GLY A 265 107.20 -31.69 75.77
C GLY A 265 107.64 -32.94 76.55
N ASN A 266 107.97 -34.04 75.86
CA ASN A 266 108.35 -35.32 76.45
C ASN A 266 109.88 -35.57 76.49
N VAL A 267 110.69 -34.53 76.19
CA VAL A 267 112.16 -34.50 76.34
C VAL A 267 112.57 -33.66 77.55
#